data_AF-A0A358RJF0-F1
#
_entry.id   AF-A0A358RJF0-F1
#
_cell.length_a   1.000
_cell.length_b   1.000
_cell.length_c   1.000
_cell.angle_alpha   90.00
_cell.angle_beta   90.00
_cell.angle_gamma   90.00
#
_symmetry.space_group_name_H-M   'P 1'
#
loop_
_entity.id
_entity.type
_entity.pdbx_description
1 polymer ?
#
loop_
_entity_poly.entity_id
_entity_poly.type
_entity_poly.pdbx_seq_one_letter_code
_entity_poly.pdbx_strand_id
1 'polypeptide(L)'
;MKSQIILQNQNAISIYNDNQAQVKIVAKKKCILDDDVVITADNIKKIGELIALLTIRTVMCRSGKDLYRLYDGLIKDCNKSNDSIDEYSDGYDIAQTAMLFLCEHIGKRLGDNYTTTRGNVISIKQACFRYTDRYLDKQFTRHLAHTTAISDSVASSHITFIDDESNNNYIAVDALIERMNLTQGEYDVLSAYMSGLTYLEVTQLLNVNRTTIWRRRMSLQRKYMLANTKPYFPI
;
A
#
# COMPACT_ATOMS: atom_id res chain seq x y z
N MET A 1 -51.02 24.47 24.97
CA MET A 1 -50.06 25.41 25.60
C MET A 1 -49.03 24.72 26.51
N LYS A 2 -49.42 23.84 27.45
CA LYS A 2 -48.45 23.15 28.34
C LYS A 2 -47.43 22.25 27.60
N SER A 3 -47.84 21.59 26.51
CA SER A 3 -46.96 20.64 25.79
C SER A 3 -45.81 21.31 25.01
N GLN A 4 -45.98 22.54 24.50
CA GLN A 4 -44.92 23.26 23.78
C GLN A 4 -43.83 23.79 24.72
N ILE A 5 -44.20 24.19 25.94
CA ILE A 5 -43.24 24.69 26.95
C ILE A 5 -42.33 23.55 27.45
N ILE A 6 -42.89 22.34 27.61
CA ILE A 6 -42.12 21.16 28.04
C ILE A 6 -41.08 20.77 26.97
N LEU A 7 -41.46 20.78 25.69
CA LEU A 7 -40.54 20.48 24.57
C LEU A 7 -39.42 21.53 24.44
N GLN A 8 -39.74 22.81 24.58
CA GLN A 8 -38.72 23.88 24.54
C GLN A 8 -37.71 23.75 25.70
N ASN A 9 -38.19 23.43 26.91
CA ASN A 9 -37.31 23.22 28.06
C ASN A 9 -36.45 21.96 27.93
N GLN A 10 -36.99 20.86 27.39
CA GLN A 10 -36.23 19.64 27.13
C GLN A 10 -35.11 19.87 26.10
N ASN A 11 -35.40 20.60 25.01
CA ASN A 11 -34.40 20.97 24.01
C ASN A 11 -33.32 21.91 24.57
N ALA A 12 -33.69 22.87 25.41
CA ALA A 12 -32.73 23.77 26.06
C ALA A 12 -31.80 23.02 27.04
N ILE A 13 -32.33 22.04 27.78
CA ILE A 13 -31.56 21.19 28.69
C ILE A 13 -30.62 20.26 27.92
N SER A 14 -31.06 19.68 26.79
CA SER A 14 -30.18 18.84 25.96
C SER A 14 -29.02 19.64 25.36
N ILE A 15 -29.30 20.83 24.81
CA ILE A 15 -28.29 21.73 24.25
C ILE A 15 -27.28 22.17 25.32
N TYR A 16 -27.75 22.49 26.54
CA TYR A 16 -26.87 22.85 27.65
C TYR A 16 -25.93 21.70 28.05
N ASN A 17 -26.47 20.49 28.17
CA ASN A 17 -25.69 19.30 28.52
C ASN A 17 -24.65 18.95 27.43
N ASP A 18 -25.02 19.09 26.16
CA ASP A 18 -24.12 18.88 25.01
C ASP A 18 -22.97 19.90 25.01
N ASN A 19 -23.29 21.17 25.24
CA ASN A 19 -22.28 22.23 25.35
C ASN A 19 -21.32 22.00 26.52
N GLN A 20 -21.83 21.58 27.68
CA GLN A 20 -21.00 21.26 28.84
C GLN A 20 -20.11 20.03 28.59
N ALA A 21 -20.61 19.02 27.87
CA ALA A 21 -19.82 17.86 27.45
C ALA A 21 -18.71 18.25 26.45
N GLN A 22 -19.02 19.10 25.47
CA GLN A 22 -18.03 19.63 24.51
C GLN A 22 -16.93 20.42 25.21
N VAL A 23 -17.27 21.30 26.16
CA VAL A 23 -16.30 22.07 26.94
C VAL A 23 -15.37 21.14 27.74
N LYS A 24 -15.91 20.10 28.40
CA LYS A 24 -15.11 19.10 29.11
C LYS A 24 -14.18 18.31 28.18
N ILE A 25 -14.65 17.93 27.00
CA ILE A 25 -13.84 17.23 25.98
C ILE A 25 -12.71 18.13 25.49
N VAL A 26 -12.98 19.39 25.18
CA VAL A 26 -11.96 20.36 24.75
C VAL A 26 -10.92 20.60 25.84
N ALA A 27 -11.36 20.76 27.10
CA ALA A 27 -10.46 20.91 28.24
C ALA A 27 -9.58 19.66 28.48
N LYS A 28 -10.17 18.46 28.37
CA LYS A 28 -9.44 17.19 28.51
C LYS A 28 -8.42 16.99 27.39
N LYS A 29 -8.74 17.36 26.15
CA LYS A 29 -7.79 17.35 25.02
C LYS A 29 -6.64 18.33 25.25
N LYS A 30 -6.94 19.54 25.71
CA LYS A 30 -5.93 20.57 26.00
C LYS A 30 -4.96 20.11 27.09
N CYS A 31 -5.46 19.44 28.13
CA CYS A 31 -4.62 18.91 29.22
C CYS A 31 -3.66 17.80 28.75
N ILE A 32 -4.07 16.95 27.80
CA ILE A 32 -3.22 15.85 27.30
C ILE A 32 -2.11 16.34 26.36
N LEU A 33 -2.38 17.40 25.58
CA LEU A 33 -1.44 17.98 24.61
C LEU A 33 -0.89 19.34 25.03
N ASP A 34 -0.88 19.62 26.34
CA ASP A 34 -0.27 20.82 26.88
C ASP A 34 1.25 20.80 26.63
N ASP A 35 1.83 21.96 26.41
CA ASP A 35 3.26 22.10 26.15
C ASP A 35 4.11 21.69 27.36
N ASP A 36 3.55 21.78 28.57
CA ASP A 36 4.22 21.37 29.80
C ASP A 36 4.18 19.86 30.09
N VAL A 37 3.43 19.07 29.31
CA VAL A 37 3.33 17.61 29.51
C VAL A 37 4.67 16.95 29.18
N VAL A 38 5.24 16.25 30.18
CA VAL A 38 6.43 15.41 30.00
C VAL A 38 6.03 14.10 29.33
N ILE A 39 6.76 13.71 28.30
CA ILE A 39 6.56 12.47 27.56
C ILE A 39 7.10 11.30 28.38
N THR A 40 6.25 10.34 28.70
CA THR A 40 6.59 9.13 29.47
C THR A 40 6.03 7.88 28.80
N ALA A 41 6.57 6.71 29.13
CA ALA A 41 6.07 5.43 28.59
C ALA A 41 4.56 5.23 28.85
N ASP A 42 4.06 5.71 30.00
CA ASP A 42 2.67 5.52 30.41
C ASP A 42 1.67 6.43 29.67
N ASN A 43 2.13 7.58 29.16
CA ASN A 43 1.25 8.56 28.51
C ASN A 43 1.41 8.61 26.98
N ILE A 44 2.49 8.07 26.42
CA ILE A 44 2.77 8.05 24.98
C ILE A 44 1.59 7.51 24.18
N LYS A 45 0.97 6.42 24.64
CA LYS A 45 -0.20 5.83 23.97
C LYS A 45 -1.32 6.85 23.79
N LYS A 46 -1.73 7.49 24.89
CA LYS A 46 -2.82 8.49 24.89
C LYS A 46 -2.48 9.73 24.06
N ILE A 47 -1.22 10.17 24.10
CA ILE A 47 -0.76 11.33 23.32
C ILE A 47 -0.78 10.98 21.82
N GLY A 48 -0.21 9.84 21.43
CA GLY A 48 -0.14 9.38 20.05
C GLY A 48 -1.51 9.16 19.41
N GLU A 49 -2.42 8.48 20.12
CA GLU A 49 -3.81 8.28 19.68
C GLU A 49 -4.54 9.61 19.48
N LEU A 50 -4.38 10.57 20.39
CA LEU A 50 -5.02 11.88 20.28
C LEU A 50 -4.44 12.71 19.13
N ILE A 51 -3.12 12.69 18.91
CA ILE A 51 -2.47 13.34 17.76
C ILE A 51 -2.99 12.75 16.45
N ALA A 52 -3.09 11.42 16.35
CA ALA A 52 -3.61 10.75 15.16
C ALA A 52 -5.06 11.16 14.85
N LEU A 53 -5.95 11.11 15.85
CA LEU A 53 -7.35 11.54 15.69
C LEU A 53 -7.46 13.00 15.21
N LEU A 54 -6.68 13.91 15.81
CA LEU A 54 -6.66 15.31 15.43
C LEU A 54 -6.08 15.53 14.03
N THR A 55 -5.07 14.75 13.65
CA THR A 55 -4.43 14.84 12.34
C THR A 55 -5.40 14.41 11.24
N ILE A 56 -6.04 13.23 11.38
CA ILE A 56 -7.04 12.73 10.42
C ILE A 56 -8.19 13.74 10.27
N ARG A 57 -8.76 14.21 11.40
CA ARG A 57 -9.84 15.19 11.39
C ARG A 57 -9.45 16.49 10.68
N THR A 58 -8.25 17.01 10.97
CA THR A 58 -7.74 18.21 10.31
C THR A 58 -7.59 18.01 8.80
N VAL A 59 -7.07 16.85 8.36
CA VAL A 59 -6.91 16.54 6.94
C VAL A 59 -8.24 16.40 6.22
N MET A 60 -9.24 15.76 6.85
CA MET A 60 -10.60 15.68 6.32
C MET A 60 -11.21 17.07 6.11
N CYS A 61 -11.15 17.94 7.14
CA CYS A 61 -11.68 19.30 7.06
C CYS A 61 -10.94 20.17 6.03
N ARG A 62 -9.61 20.06 5.95
CA ARG A 62 -8.78 20.89 5.06
C ARG A 62 -8.82 20.44 3.61
N SER A 63 -8.88 19.14 3.36
CA SER A 63 -8.67 18.57 2.02
C SER A 63 -9.97 18.08 1.37
N GLY A 64 -11.08 18.01 2.10
CA GLY A 64 -12.34 17.46 1.62
C GLY A 64 -12.29 15.97 1.27
N LYS A 65 -11.24 15.26 1.70
CA LYS A 65 -11.04 13.84 1.41
C LYS A 65 -11.88 12.99 2.37
N ASP A 66 -12.50 11.95 1.82
CA ASP A 66 -13.22 10.96 2.61
C ASP A 66 -12.23 10.02 3.30
N LEU A 67 -11.99 10.26 4.59
CA LEU A 67 -11.19 9.40 5.46
C LEU A 67 -12.03 8.84 6.62
N TYR A 68 -13.36 8.80 6.49
CA TYR A 68 -14.26 8.37 7.57
C TYR A 68 -13.96 6.94 8.03
N ARG A 69 -13.67 6.03 7.09
CA ARG A 69 -13.29 4.64 7.42
C ARG A 69 -12.04 4.56 8.32
N LEU A 70 -11.02 5.37 8.04
CA LEU A 70 -9.80 5.44 8.87
C LEU A 70 -10.08 6.07 10.23
N TYR A 71 -10.87 7.14 10.26
CA TYR A 71 -11.23 7.85 11.49
C TYR A 71 -12.06 6.96 12.44
N ASP A 72 -13.08 6.29 11.92
CA ASP A 72 -13.95 5.40 12.70
C ASP A 72 -13.22 4.14 13.14
N GLY A 73 -12.33 3.60 12.30
CA GLY A 73 -11.43 2.50 12.67
C GLY A 73 -10.56 2.86 13.86
N LEU A 74 -9.87 4.00 13.79
CA LEU A 74 -9.04 4.51 14.89
C LEU A 74 -9.86 4.75 16.17
N ILE A 75 -11.08 5.29 16.08
CA ILE A 75 -11.94 5.46 17.26
C ILE A 75 -12.27 4.11 17.90
N LYS A 76 -12.61 3.10 17.09
CA LYS A 76 -12.89 1.75 17.61
C LYS A 76 -11.66 1.17 18.31
N ASP A 77 -10.50 1.30 17.70
CA ASP A 77 -9.23 0.81 18.24
C ASP A 77 -8.82 1.51 19.54
N CYS A 78 -9.01 2.82 19.66
CA CYS A 78 -8.74 3.57 20.90
C CYS A 78 -9.65 3.16 22.07
N ASN A 79 -10.85 2.64 21.79
CA ASN A 79 -11.81 2.19 22.81
C ASN A 79 -11.64 0.71 23.17
N LYS A 80 -10.70 0.02 22.52
CA LYS A 80 -10.46 -1.40 22.69
C LYS A 80 -9.82 -1.70 24.05
N SER A 81 -10.22 -2.81 24.67
CA SER A 81 -9.55 -3.30 25.87
C SER A 81 -8.13 -3.77 25.54
N ASN A 82 -7.20 -3.66 26.49
CA ASN A 82 -5.84 -4.16 26.30
C ASN A 82 -5.79 -5.69 26.10
N ASP A 83 -6.85 -6.41 26.49
CA ASP A 83 -6.95 -7.87 26.40
C ASP A 83 -7.66 -8.35 25.12
N SER A 84 -8.11 -7.45 24.24
CA SER A 84 -8.75 -7.85 22.99
C SER A 84 -7.72 -8.41 22.00
N ILE A 85 -8.08 -9.53 21.38
CA ILE A 85 -7.27 -10.24 20.37
C ILE A 85 -7.62 -9.76 18.96
N ASP A 86 -8.62 -8.87 18.80
CA ASP A 86 -9.03 -8.42 17.48
C ASP A 86 -7.84 -7.74 16.77
N GLU A 87 -7.87 -7.69 15.44
CA GLU A 87 -6.85 -6.95 14.71
C GLU A 87 -7.05 -5.44 14.90
N TYR A 88 -5.95 -4.67 14.81
CA TYR A 88 -6.03 -3.21 14.76
C TYR A 88 -6.33 -2.77 13.33
N SER A 89 -7.11 -1.70 13.15
CA SER A 89 -7.33 -1.14 11.82
C SER A 89 -6.10 -0.35 11.32
N ASP A 90 -6.03 -0.14 10.01
CA ASP A 90 -5.05 0.76 9.37
C ASP A 90 -5.03 2.18 9.99
N GLY A 91 -6.13 2.59 10.62
CA GLY A 91 -6.21 3.87 11.35
C GLY A 91 -5.26 3.91 12.56
N TYR A 92 -5.03 2.76 13.21
CA TYR A 92 -4.15 2.65 14.37
C TYR A 92 -2.67 2.76 14.00
N ASP A 93 -2.29 2.44 12.75
CA ASP A 93 -0.91 2.64 12.27
C ASP A 93 -0.49 4.11 12.32
N ILE A 94 -1.43 5.03 12.15
CA ILE A 94 -1.20 6.47 12.27
C ILE A 94 -0.89 6.84 13.73
N ALA A 95 -1.59 6.22 14.69
CA ALA A 95 -1.32 6.38 16.12
C ALA A 95 0.05 5.78 16.49
N GLN A 96 0.37 4.57 16.00
CA GLN A 96 1.68 3.94 16.19
C GLN A 96 2.82 4.78 15.61
N THR A 97 2.60 5.41 14.44
CA THR A 97 3.56 6.33 13.84
C THR A 97 3.82 7.54 14.73
N ALA A 98 2.77 8.11 15.34
CA ALA A 98 2.92 9.21 16.30
C ALA A 98 3.66 8.74 17.58
N MET A 99 3.29 7.56 18.12
CA MET A 99 3.94 6.98 19.29
C MET A 99 5.43 6.73 19.05
N LEU A 100 5.81 6.17 17.89
CA LEU A 100 7.20 5.93 17.52
C LEU A 100 8.04 7.20 17.55
N PHE A 101 7.52 8.30 16.99
CA PHE A 101 8.18 9.60 17.05
C PHE A 101 8.35 10.10 18.50
N LEU A 102 7.31 9.94 19.33
CA LEU A 102 7.34 10.38 20.73
C LEU A 102 8.30 9.55 21.59
N CYS A 103 8.51 8.27 21.27
CA CYS A 103 9.47 7.42 21.97
C CYS A 103 10.90 7.98 21.96
N GLU A 104 11.30 8.63 20.86
CA GLU A 104 12.62 9.30 20.75
C GLU A 104 12.77 10.53 21.68
N HIS A 105 11.69 10.93 22.33
CA HIS A 105 11.59 12.14 23.15
C HIS A 105 11.09 11.86 24.57
N ILE A 106 11.14 10.60 25.03
CA ILE A 106 10.85 10.25 26.42
C ILE A 106 11.73 11.08 27.37
N GLY A 107 11.11 11.65 28.40
CA GLY A 107 11.76 12.52 29.38
C GLY A 107 11.78 14.01 29.01
N LYS A 108 11.37 14.38 27.78
CA LYS A 108 11.22 15.77 27.33
C LYS A 108 9.77 16.23 27.46
N ARG A 109 9.54 17.55 27.44
CA ARG A 109 8.19 18.13 27.37
C ARG A 109 7.72 18.24 25.93
N LEU A 110 6.41 18.14 25.70
CA LEU A 110 5.82 18.33 24.37
C LEU A 110 6.14 19.71 23.76
N GLY A 111 6.29 20.73 24.60
CA GLY A 111 6.66 22.09 24.21
C GLY A 111 8.16 22.30 23.95
N ASP A 112 9.02 21.33 24.26
CA ASP A 112 10.46 21.49 24.11
C ASP A 112 10.87 21.71 22.64
N ASN A 113 12.02 22.37 22.47
CA ASN A 113 12.55 22.69 21.16
C ASN A 113 12.97 21.44 20.38
N TYR A 114 12.51 21.36 19.14
CA TYR A 114 12.85 20.37 18.14
C TYR A 114 13.43 21.08 16.92
N THR A 115 14.64 20.68 16.51
CA THR A 115 15.28 21.23 15.30
C THR A 115 14.95 20.35 14.11
N THR A 116 14.24 20.91 13.14
CA THR A 116 13.93 20.21 11.89
C THR A 116 15.19 20.03 11.03
N THR A 117 15.17 19.07 10.10
CA THR A 117 16.26 18.86 9.12
C THR A 117 16.61 20.12 8.32
N ARG A 118 15.70 21.10 8.24
CA ARG A 118 15.91 22.39 7.55
C ARG A 118 16.42 23.50 8.47
N GLY A 119 16.78 23.18 9.73
CA GLY A 119 17.27 24.15 10.71
C GLY A 119 16.20 24.96 11.45
N ASN A 120 14.91 24.82 11.11
CA ASN A 120 13.85 25.52 11.83
C ASN A 120 13.62 24.89 13.21
N VAL A 121 13.48 25.73 14.24
CA VAL A 121 13.13 25.32 15.60
C VAL A 121 11.61 25.40 15.77
N ILE A 122 10.99 24.29 16.14
CA ILE A 122 9.56 24.14 16.45
C ILE A 122 9.39 23.34 17.73
N SER A 123 8.19 23.22 18.29
CA SER A 123 7.98 22.31 19.43
C SER A 123 7.97 20.84 19.02
N ILE A 124 8.33 19.93 19.93
CA ILE A 124 8.22 18.47 19.73
C ILE A 124 6.79 18.09 19.33
N LYS A 125 5.77 18.69 19.96
CA LYS A 125 4.37 18.52 19.60
C LYS A 125 4.11 18.84 18.13
N GLN A 126 4.55 20.01 17.67
CA GLN A 126 4.36 20.42 16.27
C GLN A 126 5.15 19.52 15.32
N ALA A 127 6.35 19.08 15.70
CA ALA A 127 7.13 18.12 14.92
C ALA A 127 6.39 16.78 14.77
N CYS A 128 5.81 16.26 15.86
CA CYS A 128 5.01 15.04 15.84
C CYS A 128 3.80 15.16 14.91
N PHE A 129 3.03 16.26 15.00
CA PHE A 129 1.91 16.50 14.08
C PHE A 129 2.35 16.49 12.62
N ARG A 130 3.48 17.14 12.28
CA ARG A 130 4.02 17.16 10.90
C ARG A 130 4.52 15.80 10.46
N TYR A 131 5.06 15.00 11.36
CA TYR A 131 5.52 13.65 11.08
C TYR A 131 4.35 12.73 10.76
N THR A 132 3.31 12.76 11.61
CA THR A 132 2.07 12.00 11.42
C THR A 132 1.29 12.44 10.18
N ASP A 133 1.16 13.74 9.91
CA ASP A 133 0.50 14.28 8.70
C ASP A 133 1.20 13.82 7.42
N ARG A 134 2.54 13.79 7.42
CA ARG A 134 3.31 13.28 6.28
C ARG A 134 3.09 11.79 6.03
N TYR A 135 3.00 10.99 7.10
CA TYR A 135 2.69 9.57 6.98
C TYR A 135 1.29 9.36 6.39
N LEU A 136 0.30 10.04 6.96
CA LEU A 136 -1.09 10.01 6.48
C LEU A 136 -1.17 10.40 5.00
N ASP A 137 -0.52 11.50 4.60
CA ASP A 137 -0.50 11.93 3.21
C ASP A 137 0.12 10.87 2.29
N LYS A 138 1.32 10.38 2.64
CA LYS A 138 2.05 9.42 1.80
C LYS A 138 1.26 8.13 1.58
N GLN A 139 0.67 7.57 2.63
CA GLN A 139 0.03 6.26 2.56
C GLN A 139 -1.40 6.31 2.04
N PHE A 140 -2.18 7.29 2.49
CA PHE A 140 -3.62 7.26 2.25
C PHE A 140 -4.10 8.34 1.30
N THR A 141 -3.49 9.53 1.33
CA THR A 141 -4.11 10.69 0.66
C THR A 141 -3.45 11.11 -0.65
N ARG A 142 -2.18 10.79 -0.87
CA ARG A 142 -1.45 11.13 -2.10
C ARG A 142 -2.01 10.40 -3.30
N HIS A 143 -2.29 9.11 -3.16
CA HIS A 143 -2.87 8.30 -4.23
C HIS A 143 -4.27 8.78 -4.60
N LEU A 144 -5.12 9.11 -3.61
CA LEU A 144 -6.46 9.68 -3.85
C LEU A 144 -6.45 10.96 -4.70
N ALA A 145 -5.39 11.78 -4.62
CA ALA A 145 -5.26 12.99 -5.43
C ALA A 145 -4.83 12.72 -6.88
N HIS A 146 -4.26 11.54 -7.15
CA HIS A 146 -3.74 11.14 -8.46
C HIS A 146 -4.54 9.99 -9.09
N THR A 147 -5.48 9.39 -8.36
CA THR A 147 -6.46 8.45 -8.90
C THR A 147 -7.45 9.23 -9.75
N THR A 148 -7.10 9.46 -11.01
CA THR A 148 -8.05 9.89 -12.03
C THR A 148 -8.99 8.73 -12.35
N ALA A 149 -10.22 9.03 -12.76
CA ALA A 149 -11.11 8.03 -13.31
C ALA A 149 -10.36 7.24 -14.38
N ILE A 150 -10.23 5.94 -14.14
CA ILE A 150 -9.90 4.98 -15.19
C ILE A 150 -10.99 5.19 -16.25
N SER A 151 -10.62 5.52 -17.49
CA SER A 151 -11.60 5.68 -18.57
C SER A 151 -12.52 4.46 -18.61
N ASP A 152 -13.80 4.61 -18.99
CA ASP A 152 -14.74 3.47 -19.02
C ASP A 152 -14.19 2.28 -19.83
N SER A 153 -13.31 2.54 -20.81
CA SER A 153 -12.57 1.52 -21.56
C SER A 153 -11.62 0.65 -20.72
N VAL A 154 -11.00 1.20 -19.68
CA VAL A 154 -10.06 0.50 -18.78
C VAL A 154 -10.77 -0.01 -17.52
N ALA A 155 -11.90 0.58 -17.12
CA ALA A 155 -12.76 0.02 -16.08
C ALA A 155 -13.54 -1.21 -16.59
N SER A 156 -13.88 -1.21 -17.89
CA SER A 156 -14.53 -2.32 -18.60
C SER A 156 -13.53 -3.32 -19.20
N SER A 157 -12.22 -3.02 -19.19
CA SER A 157 -11.22 -3.99 -19.63
C SER A 157 -11.16 -5.13 -18.62
N HIS A 158 -11.55 -6.33 -19.07
CA HIS A 158 -11.31 -7.55 -18.32
C HIS A 158 -9.81 -7.63 -18.01
N ILE A 159 -9.47 -7.72 -16.72
CA ILE A 159 -8.15 -8.20 -16.33
C ILE A 159 -8.09 -9.65 -16.78
N THR A 160 -7.51 -9.87 -17.95
CA THR A 160 -7.12 -11.20 -18.39
C THR A 160 -5.96 -11.64 -17.51
N PHE A 161 -6.27 -12.35 -16.44
CA PHE A 161 -5.31 -13.29 -15.89
C PHE A 161 -4.96 -14.25 -17.02
N ILE A 162 -3.66 -14.49 -17.25
CA ILE A 162 -3.26 -15.61 -18.09
C ILE A 162 -3.77 -16.84 -17.34
N ASP A 163 -4.81 -17.47 -17.89
CA ASP A 163 -5.35 -18.69 -17.34
C ASP A 163 -4.29 -19.79 -17.52
N ASP A 164 -3.77 -20.30 -16.40
CA ASP A 164 -2.79 -21.39 -16.40
C ASP A 164 -3.38 -22.67 -17.04
N GLU A 165 -4.72 -22.75 -17.18
CA GLU A 165 -5.47 -23.82 -17.84
C GLU A 165 -5.76 -23.58 -19.34
N SER A 166 -5.07 -22.64 -19.98
CA SER A 166 -5.08 -22.62 -21.46
C SER A 166 -4.56 -23.95 -22.00
N ASN A 167 -5.48 -24.76 -22.53
CA ASN A 167 -5.20 -25.94 -23.35
C ASN A 167 -4.47 -25.47 -24.61
N ASN A 168 -3.19 -25.15 -24.45
CA ASN A 168 -2.35 -24.52 -25.46
C ASN A 168 -2.28 -25.47 -26.65
N ASN A 169 -2.97 -25.10 -27.72
CA ASN A 169 -2.99 -25.90 -28.94
C ASN A 169 -1.65 -25.75 -29.66
N TYR A 170 -0.70 -26.65 -29.35
CA TYR A 170 0.64 -26.67 -29.92
C TYR A 170 0.73 -27.33 -31.31
N ILE A 171 -0.39 -27.71 -31.94
CA ILE A 171 -0.40 -28.37 -33.26
C ILE A 171 0.43 -27.61 -34.30
N ALA A 172 0.35 -26.27 -34.31
CA ALA A 172 1.12 -25.45 -35.24
C ALA A 172 2.63 -25.46 -34.95
N VAL A 173 3.01 -25.60 -33.67
CA VAL A 173 4.39 -25.70 -33.21
C VAL A 173 4.95 -27.09 -33.57
N ASP A 174 4.18 -28.15 -33.31
CA ASP A 174 4.57 -29.52 -33.64
C ASP A 174 4.77 -29.68 -35.16
N ALA A 175 3.83 -29.19 -35.96
CA ALA A 175 3.95 -29.19 -37.42
C ALA A 175 5.16 -28.38 -37.93
N LEU A 176 5.58 -27.33 -37.21
CA LEU A 176 6.78 -26.58 -37.55
C LEU A 176 8.05 -27.36 -37.19
N ILE A 177 8.09 -28.00 -36.02
CA ILE A 177 9.22 -28.83 -35.59
C ILE A 177 9.42 -30.02 -36.55
N GLU A 178 8.32 -30.64 -36.99
CA GLU A 178 8.36 -31.70 -38.02
C GLU A 178 8.96 -31.17 -39.34
N ARG A 179 8.50 -30.02 -39.84
CA ARG A 179 9.07 -29.39 -41.06
C ARG A 179 10.56 -29.08 -40.94
N MET A 180 11.04 -28.77 -39.74
CA MET A 180 12.45 -28.44 -39.51
C MET A 180 13.38 -29.65 -39.66
N ASN A 181 12.88 -30.90 -39.65
CA ASN A 181 13.67 -32.12 -39.78
C ASN A 181 14.91 -32.10 -38.88
N LEU A 182 14.68 -31.98 -37.57
CA LEU A 182 15.73 -31.88 -36.56
C LEU A 182 16.37 -33.25 -36.30
N THR A 183 17.70 -33.25 -36.14
CA THR A 183 18.39 -34.41 -35.57
C THR A 183 18.08 -34.52 -34.08
N GLN A 184 18.18 -35.71 -33.50
CA GLN A 184 17.89 -35.91 -32.07
C GLN A 184 18.64 -34.91 -31.18
N GLY A 185 19.93 -34.71 -31.44
CA GLY A 185 20.74 -33.78 -30.66
C GLY A 185 20.37 -32.30 -30.82
N GLU A 186 19.75 -31.90 -31.94
CA GLU A 186 19.20 -30.55 -32.13
C GLU A 186 17.85 -30.40 -31.42
N TYR A 187 17.01 -31.43 -31.48
CA TYR A 187 15.74 -31.48 -30.77
C TYR A 187 15.95 -31.38 -29.25
N ASP A 188 16.89 -32.13 -28.69
CA ASP A 188 17.21 -32.10 -27.25
C ASP A 188 17.65 -30.70 -26.79
N VAL A 189 18.41 -29.99 -27.63
CA VAL A 189 18.84 -28.61 -27.35
C VAL A 189 17.66 -27.64 -27.43
N LEU A 190 16.78 -27.80 -28.42
CA LEU A 190 15.58 -26.98 -28.55
C LEU A 190 14.64 -27.16 -27.36
N SER A 191 14.39 -28.42 -26.98
CA SER A 191 13.55 -28.77 -25.82
C SER A 191 14.09 -28.16 -24.53
N ALA A 192 15.40 -28.27 -24.28
CA ALA A 192 16.03 -27.69 -23.10
C ALA A 192 15.87 -26.16 -23.04
N TYR A 193 15.98 -25.46 -24.17
CA TYR A 193 15.70 -24.02 -24.24
C TYR A 193 14.23 -23.67 -24.06
N MET A 194 13.32 -24.47 -24.61
CA MET A 194 11.87 -24.27 -24.43
C MET A 194 11.44 -24.45 -22.97
N SER A 195 12.16 -25.28 -22.20
CA SER A 195 12.00 -25.41 -20.74
C SER A 195 12.63 -24.26 -19.94
N GLY A 196 13.22 -23.26 -20.61
CA GLY A 196 13.80 -22.08 -19.96
C GLY A 196 15.24 -22.25 -19.46
N LEU A 197 15.93 -23.35 -19.81
CA LEU A 197 17.30 -23.59 -19.36
C LEU A 197 18.29 -22.63 -20.02
N THR A 198 19.23 -22.15 -19.21
CA THR A 198 20.33 -21.30 -19.67
C THR A 198 21.38 -22.10 -20.42
N TYR A 199 22.21 -21.42 -21.22
CA TYR A 199 23.26 -22.06 -22.02
C TYR A 199 24.22 -22.95 -21.19
N LEU A 200 24.49 -22.59 -19.93
CA LEU A 200 25.34 -23.39 -19.04
C LEU A 200 24.61 -24.65 -18.58
N GLU A 201 23.35 -24.55 -18.19
CA GLU A 201 22.54 -25.67 -17.73
C GLU A 201 22.31 -26.68 -18.86
N VAL A 202 22.07 -26.23 -20.09
CA VAL A 202 21.96 -27.12 -21.26
C VAL A 202 23.25 -27.93 -21.48
N THR A 203 24.42 -27.34 -21.24
CA THR A 203 25.70 -28.05 -21.37
C THR A 203 25.89 -29.16 -20.35
N GLN A 204 25.40 -28.92 -19.13
CA GLN A 204 25.43 -29.88 -18.05
C GLN A 204 24.39 -30.99 -18.26
N LEU A 205 23.16 -30.62 -18.62
CA LEU A 205 22.05 -31.55 -18.84
C LEU A 205 22.34 -32.54 -19.96
N LEU A 206 22.81 -32.05 -21.11
CA LEU A 206 23.08 -32.89 -22.27
C LEU A 206 24.46 -33.55 -22.23
N ASN A 207 25.31 -33.18 -21.25
CA ASN A 207 26.71 -33.60 -21.15
C ASN A 207 27.49 -33.43 -22.47
N VAL A 208 27.28 -32.28 -23.13
CA VAL A 208 27.88 -31.95 -24.42
C VAL A 208 28.70 -30.67 -24.30
N ASN A 209 29.84 -30.62 -24.99
CA ASN A 209 30.69 -29.43 -25.04
C ASN A 209 29.91 -28.19 -25.55
N ARG A 210 30.17 -27.04 -24.93
CA ARG A 210 29.63 -25.72 -25.29
C ARG A 210 29.66 -25.45 -26.79
N THR A 211 30.79 -25.73 -27.45
CA THR A 211 30.94 -25.50 -28.90
C THR A 211 29.95 -26.30 -29.74
N THR A 212 29.61 -27.52 -29.32
CA THR A 212 28.65 -28.37 -30.00
C THR A 212 27.21 -27.88 -29.80
N ILE A 213 26.85 -27.38 -28.62
CA ILE A 213 25.55 -26.74 -28.37
C ILE A 213 25.41 -25.47 -29.20
N TRP A 214 26.47 -24.66 -29.30
CA TRP A 214 26.47 -23.49 -30.18
C TRP A 214 26.24 -23.85 -31.64
N ARG A 215 26.92 -24.89 -32.17
CA ARG A 215 26.70 -25.37 -33.55
C ARG A 215 25.27 -25.86 -33.76
N ARG A 216 24.72 -26.62 -32.83
CA ARG A 216 23.32 -27.12 -32.88
C ARG A 216 22.32 -25.96 -32.83
N ARG A 217 22.53 -24.95 -31.98
CA ARG A 217 21.73 -23.72 -31.94
C ARG A 217 21.78 -22.94 -33.25
N MET A 218 22.95 -22.80 -33.86
CA MET A 218 23.11 -22.15 -35.15
C MET A 218 22.38 -22.91 -36.27
N SER A 219 22.45 -24.24 -36.23
CA SER A 219 21.71 -25.11 -37.15
C SER A 219 20.20 -24.97 -36.97
N LEU A 220 19.70 -24.97 -35.72
CA LEU A 220 18.29 -24.74 -35.38
C LEU A 220 17.78 -23.42 -35.96
N GLN A 221 18.52 -22.32 -35.78
CA GLN A 221 18.14 -21.01 -36.32
C GLN A 221 18.06 -21.03 -37.85
N ARG A 222 19.01 -21.67 -38.53
CA ARG A 222 18.97 -21.81 -39.99
C ARG A 222 17.76 -22.63 -40.46
N LYS A 223 17.52 -23.78 -39.84
CA LYS A 223 16.38 -24.66 -40.17
C LYS A 223 15.04 -23.99 -39.91
N TYR A 224 14.91 -23.23 -38.83
CA TYR A 224 13.72 -22.43 -38.53
C TYR A 224 13.46 -21.37 -39.61
N MET A 225 14.50 -20.64 -40.04
CA MET A 225 14.36 -19.64 -41.10
C MET A 225 13.91 -20.28 -42.42
N LEU A 226 14.51 -21.41 -42.80
CA LEU A 226 14.14 -22.16 -44.01
C LEU A 226 12.71 -22.71 -43.95
N ALA A 227 12.28 -23.20 -42.78
CA ALA A 227 10.94 -23.74 -42.57
C ALA A 227 9.84 -22.64 -42.51
N ASN A 228 10.23 -21.38 -42.28
CA ASN A 228 9.32 -20.23 -42.24
C ASN A 228 9.32 -19.36 -43.49
N THR A 229 10.34 -19.46 -44.35
CA THR A 229 10.31 -18.81 -45.67
C THR A 229 9.29 -19.51 -46.57
N LYS A 230 8.13 -18.88 -46.80
CA LYS A 230 7.19 -19.30 -47.85
C LYS A 230 7.91 -19.35 -49.21
N PRO A 231 7.62 -20.33 -50.08
CA PRO A 231 8.20 -20.36 -51.42
C PRO A 231 7.79 -19.09 -52.17
N TYR A 232 8.78 -18.30 -52.55
CA TYR A 232 8.61 -17.27 -53.59
C TYR A 232 8.27 -18.02 -54.89
N PHE A 233 7.03 -17.95 -55.34
CA PHE A 233 6.69 -18.21 -56.73
C PHE A 233 7.06 -16.97 -57.54
N PRO A 234 8.05 -17.01 -58.45
CA PRO A 234 8.16 -15.97 -59.47
C PRO A 234 6.98 -16.12 -60.43
N ILE A 235 6.39 -14.99 -60.78
CA ILE A 235 5.27 -14.81 -61.72
C ILE A 235 5.63 -15.38 -63.08
#